data_AF-A0A453B9W8-F1
#
_entry.id   AF-A0A453B9W8-F1
#
_cell.length_a   1.000
_cell.length_b   1.000
_cell.length_c   1.000
_cell.angle_alpha   90.00
_cell.angle_beta   90.00
_cell.angle_gamma   90.00
#
_symmetry.space_group_name_H-M   'P 1'
#
loop_
_entity.id
_entity.type
_entity.pdbx_description
1 polymer ?
#
loop_
_entity_poly.entity_id
_entity_poly.type
_entity_poly.pdbx_seq_one_letter_code
_entity_poly.pdbx_strand_id
1 'polypeptide(L)'
;MYKYIFLWDEDLEVDNFNPRRYLNIVKSERLEISQPGLDPKLSEIHHPITVRKKTGNFHRRVSRANKDCSREGPPCSGWVEGMAPVFSKSAWQCAWHLIQNDLVHGWGIDYKFGYCAQGDRTKNIGVVDSEFVVHRGVQTLGGSAMTKRTRGKSSHALRQRTAQVQQQTRGKAAGLDMRTKVRRKSRVELRDFQKRWERAAREDRTWVDPF
;
A
#
# COMPACT_ATOMS: atom_id res chain seq x y z
N MET A 1 -16.21 20.87 4.29
CA MET A 1 -16.33 19.50 3.73
C MET A 1 -15.05 19.14 2.98
N TYR A 2 -14.52 17.92 3.15
CA TYR A 2 -13.27 17.47 2.52
C TYR A 2 -13.45 17.10 1.04
N LYS A 3 -12.46 17.41 0.19
CA LYS A 3 -12.45 17.07 -1.25
C LYS A 3 -11.66 15.78 -1.55
N TYR A 4 -10.65 15.51 -0.73
CA TYR A 4 -9.76 14.36 -0.84
C TYR A 4 -9.57 13.73 0.54
N ILE A 5 -9.41 12.41 0.57
CA ILE A 5 -9.24 11.60 1.77
C ILE A 5 -7.92 10.85 1.64
N PHE A 6 -7.06 10.97 2.65
CA PHE A 6 -5.79 10.27 2.75
C PHE A 6 -5.99 9.10 3.70
N LEU A 7 -5.80 7.88 3.24
CA LEU A 7 -5.88 6.68 4.05
C LEU A 7 -4.51 6.01 4.03
N TRP A 8 -3.68 6.30 5.01
CA TRP A 8 -2.25 5.97 5.01
C TRP A 8 -1.88 5.08 6.19
N ASP A 9 -0.96 4.15 5.94
CA ASP A 9 -0.33 3.34 6.98
C ASP A 9 0.54 4.21 7.91
N GLU A 10 0.68 3.77 9.15
CA GLU A 10 1.34 4.50 10.23
C GLU A 10 2.86 4.65 10.07
N ASP A 11 3.47 3.90 9.15
CA ASP A 11 4.92 3.79 8.99
C ASP A 11 5.45 4.48 7.72
N LEU A 12 4.66 5.43 7.19
CA LEU A 12 5.08 6.33 6.13
C LEU A 12 5.75 7.58 6.69
N GLU A 13 6.96 7.85 6.21
CA GLU A 13 7.63 9.12 6.44
C GLU A 13 7.33 10.14 5.34
N VAL A 14 7.07 11.37 5.77
CA VAL A 14 6.50 12.44 4.94
C VAL A 14 7.43 13.64 4.77
N ASP A 15 8.70 13.52 5.15
CA ASP A 15 9.68 14.63 5.08
C ASP A 15 9.84 15.21 3.66
N ASN A 16 9.59 14.39 2.63
CA ASN A 16 9.70 14.76 1.22
C ASN A 16 8.35 15.00 0.55
N PHE A 17 7.26 15.10 1.33
CA PHE A 17 5.90 15.19 0.83
C PHE A 17 5.27 16.55 1.16
N ASN A 18 4.87 17.29 0.14
CA ASN A 18 4.08 18.51 0.30
C ASN A 18 2.61 18.29 -0.15
N PRO A 19 1.64 18.28 0.77
CA PRO A 19 0.24 18.00 0.42
C PRO A 19 -0.36 19.00 -0.56
N ARG A 20 0.09 20.27 -0.54
CA ARG A 20 -0.42 21.30 -1.45
C ARG A 20 0.06 21.08 -2.88
N ARG A 21 1.35 20.80 -3.07
CA ARG A 21 1.92 20.48 -4.39
C ARG A 21 1.34 19.19 -4.94
N TYR A 22 1.23 18.17 -4.10
CA TYR A 22 0.60 16.90 -4.45
C TYR A 22 -0.84 17.11 -4.94
N LEU A 23 -1.67 17.80 -4.16
CA LEU A 23 -3.07 18.04 -4.53
C LEU A 23 -3.22 18.94 -5.77
N ASN A 24 -2.25 19.79 -6.09
CA ASN A 24 -2.27 20.55 -7.34
C ASN A 24 -2.14 19.60 -8.55
N ILE A 25 -1.26 18.61 -8.48
CA ILE A 25 -1.08 17.61 -9.53
C ILE A 25 -2.30 16.69 -9.62
N VAL A 26 -2.80 16.18 -8.49
CA VAL A 26 -4.01 15.35 -8.45
C VAL A 26 -5.19 16.06 -9.12
N LYS A 27 -5.37 17.35 -8.87
CA LYS A 27 -6.42 18.16 -9.51
C LYS A 27 -6.17 18.41 -10.99
N SER A 28 -4.95 18.79 -11.39
CA SER A 28 -4.64 19.07 -12.80
C SER A 28 -4.79 17.82 -13.67
N GLU A 29 -4.39 16.67 -13.12
CA GLU A 29 -4.41 15.37 -13.77
C GLU A 29 -5.73 14.61 -13.61
N ARG A 30 -6.70 15.20 -12.90
CA ARG A 30 -8.03 14.63 -12.61
C ARG A 30 -7.94 13.20 -12.06
N LEU A 31 -7.03 13.00 -11.11
CA LEU A 31 -6.89 11.70 -10.46
C LEU A 31 -7.99 11.55 -9.40
N GLU A 32 -8.77 10.48 -9.52
CA GLU A 32 -9.79 10.07 -8.57
C GLU A 32 -9.20 9.21 -7.46
N ILE A 33 -8.19 8.41 -7.78
CA ILE A 33 -7.43 7.62 -6.82
C ILE A 33 -5.96 7.80 -7.12
N SER A 34 -5.17 8.17 -6.14
CA SER A 34 -3.74 8.40 -6.33
C SER A 34 -2.93 7.98 -5.12
N GLN A 35 -1.61 8.02 -5.23
CA GLN A 35 -0.71 7.92 -4.09
C GLN A 35 0.55 8.73 -4.38
N PRO A 36 1.27 9.23 -3.36
CA PRO A 36 2.63 9.71 -3.54
C PRO A 36 3.53 8.58 -4.05
N GLY A 37 4.56 8.91 -4.82
CA GLY A 37 5.57 7.95 -5.22
C GLY A 37 6.39 7.48 -4.01
N LEU A 38 7.05 6.34 -4.16
CA LEU A 38 7.99 5.82 -3.16
C LEU A 38 9.40 5.93 -3.67
N ASP A 39 10.32 6.39 -2.82
CA ASP A 39 11.73 6.34 -3.17
C ASP A 39 12.25 4.89 -3.09
N PRO A 40 12.78 4.32 -4.18
CA PRO A 40 13.17 2.91 -4.23
C PRO A 40 14.42 2.59 -3.40
N LYS A 41 15.23 3.61 -3.06
CA LYS A 41 16.45 3.42 -2.26
C LYS A 41 16.18 3.54 -0.77
N LEU A 42 15.17 4.33 -0.39
CA LEU A 42 14.86 4.63 1.00
C LEU A 42 13.74 3.74 1.56
N SER A 43 12.81 3.29 0.71
CA SER A 43 11.64 2.50 1.13
C SER A 43 11.98 1.00 1.17
N GLU A 44 11.54 0.30 2.22
CA GLU A 44 11.83 -1.12 2.39
C GLU A 44 10.98 -2.02 1.49
N ILE A 45 9.69 -1.68 1.31
CA ILE A 45 8.72 -2.47 0.55
C ILE A 45 8.01 -1.54 -0.43
N HIS A 46 7.94 -1.97 -1.69
CA HIS A 46 7.26 -1.23 -2.76
C HIS A 46 6.93 -2.17 -3.92
N HIS A 47 5.81 -1.94 -4.59
CA HIS A 47 5.51 -2.55 -5.89
C HIS A 47 6.11 -1.73 -7.04
N PRO A 48 6.42 -2.33 -8.21
CA PRO A 48 7.07 -1.63 -9.32
C PRO A 48 6.34 -0.36 -9.80
N ILE A 49 5.01 -0.34 -9.74
CA ILE A 49 4.18 0.82 -10.11
C ILE A 49 4.18 1.91 -9.04
N THR A 50 4.48 1.62 -7.78
CA THR A 50 4.49 2.63 -6.71
C THR A 50 5.83 3.37 -6.61
N VAL A 51 6.86 2.85 -7.27
CA VAL A 51 8.17 3.48 -7.35
C VAL A 51 8.11 4.79 -8.13
N ARG A 52 8.59 5.87 -7.50
CA ARG A 52 8.64 7.19 -8.13
C ARG A 52 9.57 7.21 -9.35
N LYS A 53 9.17 7.94 -10.39
CA LYS A 53 10.01 8.25 -11.55
C LYS A 53 10.64 9.63 -11.40
N LYS A 54 11.97 9.72 -11.50
CA LYS A 54 12.67 11.01 -11.34
C LYS A 54 12.45 12.02 -12.47
N THR A 55 11.96 11.57 -13.62
CA THR A 55 11.87 12.36 -14.86
C THR A 55 10.48 12.95 -15.11
N GLY A 56 9.51 12.73 -14.23
CA GLY A 56 8.13 13.19 -14.42
C GLY A 56 7.49 13.65 -13.11
N ASN A 57 6.32 14.30 -13.24
CA ASN A 57 5.51 14.73 -12.10
C ASN A 57 4.57 13.63 -11.60
N PHE A 58 4.19 12.71 -12.48
CA PHE A 58 3.31 11.59 -12.17
C PHE A 58 3.42 10.51 -13.25
N HIS A 59 2.90 9.33 -12.95
CA HIS A 59 2.64 8.30 -13.93
C HIS A 59 1.42 7.45 -13.57
N ARG A 60 0.81 6.83 -14.60
CA ARG A 60 -0.38 5.98 -14.44
C ARG A 60 -0.10 4.50 -14.75
N ARG A 61 1.12 4.23 -15.20
CA ARG A 61 1.57 2.92 -15.67
C ARG A 61 3.07 2.71 -15.52
N VAL A 62 3.46 1.46 -15.39
CA VAL A 62 4.86 1.00 -15.40
C VAL A 62 5.15 0.15 -16.66
N SER A 63 6.38 0.21 -17.17
CA SER A 63 6.81 -0.46 -18.41
C SER A 63 7.47 -1.83 -18.16
N ARG A 64 7.44 -2.64 -19.23
CA ARG A 64 7.65 -4.09 -19.39
C ARG A 64 9.11 -4.57 -19.27
N ALA A 65 9.79 -4.40 -18.14
CA ALA A 65 11.01 -5.19 -17.89
C ALA A 65 10.67 -6.68 -17.60
N ASN A 66 9.44 -6.97 -17.20
CA ASN A 66 8.86 -8.31 -17.12
C ASN A 66 7.69 -8.42 -18.11
N LYS A 67 7.58 -9.55 -18.81
CA LYS A 67 6.65 -9.84 -19.93
C LYS A 67 5.14 -9.79 -19.60
N ASP A 68 4.75 -9.32 -18.41
CA ASP A 68 3.42 -9.54 -17.81
C ASP A 68 2.48 -8.30 -17.84
N CYS A 69 3.01 -7.11 -18.16
CA CYS A 69 2.18 -5.90 -18.34
C CYS A 69 1.66 -5.76 -19.78
N SER A 70 1.08 -6.84 -20.33
CA SER A 70 0.38 -6.83 -21.62
C SER A 70 -1.06 -6.33 -21.49
N ARG A 71 -1.68 -6.60 -20.34
CA ARG A 71 -3.08 -6.27 -20.02
C ARG A 71 -3.21 -4.88 -19.41
N GLU A 72 -4.33 -4.23 -19.69
CA GLU A 72 -4.73 -3.00 -18.98
C GLU A 72 -5.29 -3.37 -17.60
N GLY A 73 -4.83 -2.67 -16.56
CA GLY A 73 -5.30 -2.85 -15.20
C GLY A 73 -4.22 -3.28 -14.18
N PRO A 74 -4.65 -3.51 -12.93
CA PRO A 74 -3.76 -3.85 -11.84
C PRO A 74 -2.92 -5.11 -12.13
N PRO A 75 -1.64 -5.14 -11.71
CA PRO A 75 -0.92 -4.12 -10.97
C PRO A 75 -0.17 -3.12 -11.88
N CYS A 76 -0.39 -3.15 -13.20
CA CYS A 76 0.44 -2.42 -14.17
C CYS A 76 -0.10 -1.04 -14.55
N SER A 77 -1.41 -0.83 -14.42
CA SER A 77 -2.10 0.46 -14.55
C SER A 77 -3.39 0.44 -13.74
N GLY A 78 -4.02 1.61 -13.51
CA GLY A 78 -5.31 1.63 -12.82
C GLY A 78 -5.27 1.11 -11.39
N TRP A 79 -4.12 1.24 -10.71
CA TRP A 79 -3.87 0.68 -9.39
C TRP A 79 -2.93 1.55 -8.58
N VAL A 80 -3.17 1.62 -7.28
CA VAL A 80 -2.25 2.14 -6.26
C VAL A 80 -2.26 1.13 -5.10
N GLU A 81 -1.18 1.11 -4.32
CA GLU A 81 -1.05 0.19 -3.19
C GLU A 81 -1.87 0.69 -2.02
N GLY A 82 -2.43 -0.24 -1.22
CA GLY A 82 -3.29 0.07 -0.08
C GLY A 82 -2.64 0.88 1.05
N MET A 83 -1.31 1.00 1.10
CA MET A 83 -0.60 1.68 2.19
C MET A 83 -0.61 3.21 2.12
N ALA A 84 -0.70 3.79 0.92
CA ALA A 84 -0.65 5.25 0.73
C ALA A 84 -1.74 5.85 -0.18
N PRO A 85 -2.95 5.25 -0.32
CA PRO A 85 -3.94 5.77 -1.24
C PRO A 85 -4.51 7.12 -0.77
N VAL A 86 -4.82 7.94 -1.76
CA VAL A 86 -5.57 9.18 -1.65
C VAL A 86 -6.74 9.08 -2.59
N PHE A 87 -7.93 9.30 -2.06
CA PHE A 87 -9.18 9.20 -2.81
C PHE A 87 -9.79 10.59 -3.00
N SER A 88 -10.39 10.83 -4.16
CA SER A 88 -11.42 11.84 -4.30
C SER A 88 -12.59 11.50 -3.38
N LYS A 89 -13.43 12.49 -3.07
CA LYS A 89 -14.64 12.26 -2.27
C LYS A 89 -15.56 11.18 -2.89
N SER A 90 -15.75 11.19 -4.21
CA SER A 90 -16.55 10.21 -4.95
C SER A 90 -15.97 8.80 -4.83
N ALA A 91 -14.67 8.66 -5.09
CA ALA A 91 -14.01 7.36 -4.99
C ALA A 91 -14.00 6.84 -3.55
N TRP A 92 -13.83 7.73 -2.56
CA TRP A 92 -13.88 7.37 -1.15
C TRP A 92 -15.24 6.82 -0.72
N GLN A 93 -16.34 7.42 -1.19
CA GLN A 93 -17.67 6.91 -0.87
C GLN A 93 -17.85 5.47 -1.34
N CYS A 94 -17.33 5.09 -2.51
CA CYS A 94 -17.32 3.70 -2.96
C CYS A 94 -16.36 2.84 -2.13
N ALA A 95 -15.11 3.27 -1.96
CA ALA A 95 -14.07 2.50 -1.27
C ALA A 95 -14.42 2.22 0.19
N TRP A 96 -15.09 3.17 0.85
CA TRP A 96 -15.58 3.01 2.22
C TRP A 96 -16.56 1.83 2.38
N HIS A 97 -17.43 1.61 1.41
CA HIS A 97 -18.36 0.46 1.43
C HIS A 97 -17.68 -0.85 1.00
N LEU A 98 -16.56 -0.76 0.30
CA LEU A 98 -15.75 -1.91 -0.09
C LEU A 98 -14.92 -2.44 1.09
N ILE A 99 -14.37 -1.54 1.91
CA ILE A 99 -13.60 -1.88 3.10
C ILE A 99 -14.57 -2.38 4.17
N GLN A 100 -14.35 -3.62 4.62
CA GLN A 100 -15.24 -4.28 5.57
C GLN A 100 -14.55 -4.52 6.91
N ASN A 101 -15.36 -4.56 7.97
CA ASN A 101 -14.88 -4.76 9.34
C ASN A 101 -14.43 -6.21 9.63
N ASP A 102 -14.44 -7.10 8.63
CA ASP A 102 -14.00 -8.50 8.75
C ASP A 102 -12.54 -8.73 8.32
N LEU A 103 -11.80 -7.65 8.02
CA LEU A 103 -10.41 -7.68 7.57
C LEU A 103 -9.46 -7.31 8.71
N VAL A 104 -8.50 -8.18 9.04
CA VAL A 104 -7.42 -7.87 10.00
C VAL A 104 -6.34 -6.97 9.38
N HIS A 105 -6.10 -7.12 8.07
CA HIS A 105 -5.06 -6.37 7.35
C HIS A 105 -5.52 -5.89 5.96
N GLY A 106 -6.51 -6.55 5.34
CA GLY A 106 -7.07 -6.13 4.06
C GLY A 106 -6.13 -6.18 2.84
N TRP A 107 -4.90 -6.70 2.98
CA TRP A 107 -3.94 -6.75 1.87
C TRP A 107 -4.53 -7.48 0.66
N GLY A 108 -4.52 -6.81 -0.50
CA GLY A 108 -5.09 -7.30 -1.76
C GLY A 108 -6.45 -6.68 -2.11
N ILE A 109 -7.12 -5.98 -1.18
CA ILE A 109 -8.36 -5.26 -1.48
C ILE A 109 -8.11 -4.07 -2.43
N ASP A 110 -6.90 -3.54 -2.44
CA ASP A 110 -6.43 -2.47 -3.30
C ASP A 110 -6.52 -2.80 -4.80
N TYR A 111 -6.51 -4.09 -5.16
CA TYR A 111 -6.84 -4.55 -6.52
C TYR A 111 -8.27 -4.22 -6.96
N LYS A 112 -9.17 -3.94 -6.03
CA LYS A 112 -10.57 -3.56 -6.29
C LYS A 112 -10.83 -2.06 -6.18
N PHE A 113 -9.90 -1.27 -5.63
CA PHE A 113 -10.07 0.20 -5.57
C PHE A 113 -10.28 0.83 -6.94
N GLY A 114 -9.71 0.24 -8.00
CA GLY A 114 -9.93 0.70 -9.37
C GLY A 114 -11.40 0.80 -9.80
N TYR A 115 -12.29 -0.01 -9.23
CA TYR A 115 -13.74 0.03 -9.49
C TYR A 115 -14.45 1.23 -8.85
N CYS A 116 -13.79 1.92 -7.92
CA CYS A 116 -14.32 3.12 -7.30
C CYS A 116 -13.95 4.41 -8.03
N ALA A 117 -13.07 4.33 -9.04
CA ALA A 117 -12.72 5.49 -9.85
C ALA A 117 -13.78 5.73 -10.94
N GLN A 118 -14.18 6.98 -11.14
CA GLN A 118 -15.20 7.35 -12.12
C GLN A 118 -14.63 7.42 -13.53
N GLY A 119 -15.10 6.56 -14.45
CA GLY A 119 -14.59 6.47 -15.81
C GLY A 119 -13.40 5.52 -15.94
N ASP A 120 -12.49 5.81 -16.87
CA ASP A 120 -11.38 4.93 -17.19
C ASP A 120 -10.29 4.94 -16.11
N ARG A 121 -10.19 3.83 -15.35
CA ARG A 121 -9.21 3.65 -14.26
C ARG A 121 -7.77 3.87 -14.71
N THR A 122 -7.44 3.59 -15.97
CA THR A 122 -6.08 3.76 -16.49
C THR A 122 -5.69 5.23 -16.67
N LYS A 123 -6.68 6.14 -16.68
CA LYS A 123 -6.51 7.59 -16.87
C LYS A 123 -6.71 8.39 -15.58
N ASN A 124 -7.56 7.96 -14.68
CA ASN A 124 -7.88 8.69 -13.45
C ASN A 124 -7.22 8.09 -12.20
N ILE A 125 -6.39 7.04 -12.33
CA ILE A 125 -5.57 6.50 -11.25
C ILE A 125 -4.10 6.65 -11.57
N GLY A 126 -3.31 7.12 -10.60
CA GLY A 126 -1.89 7.31 -10.81
C GLY A 126 -1.06 7.63 -9.56
N VAL A 127 0.24 7.55 -9.74
CA VAL A 127 1.26 7.87 -8.74
C VAL A 127 1.83 9.24 -9.04
N VAL A 128 1.89 10.11 -8.03
CA VAL A 128 2.50 11.44 -8.14
C VAL A 128 3.98 11.30 -7.80
N ASP A 129 4.85 11.45 -8.80
CA ASP A 129 6.27 11.12 -8.72
C ASP A 129 7.14 12.21 -8.07
N SER A 130 6.72 13.46 -8.26
CA SER A 130 7.44 14.64 -7.75
C SER A 130 7.27 14.82 -6.24
N GLU A 131 6.22 14.25 -5.66
CA GLU A 131 5.90 14.29 -4.24
C GLU A 131 5.91 12.87 -3.69
N PHE A 132 6.90 12.54 -2.86
CA PHE A 132 7.17 11.16 -2.48
C PHE A 132 7.25 10.97 -0.97
N VAL A 133 6.93 9.75 -0.54
CA VAL A 133 7.04 9.30 0.84
C VAL A 133 8.03 8.14 0.94
N VAL A 134 8.44 7.81 2.16
CA VAL A 134 9.32 6.67 2.43
C VAL A 134 8.59 5.67 3.31
N HIS A 135 8.40 4.45 2.80
CA HIS A 135 7.76 3.37 3.57
C HIS A 135 8.81 2.63 4.40
N ARG A 136 8.65 2.69 5.73
CA ARG A 136 9.63 2.11 6.66
C ARG A 136 9.47 0.62 6.87
N GLY A 137 8.36 -0.01 6.51
CA GLY A 137 8.14 -1.45 6.71
C GLY A 137 8.16 -1.82 8.19
N VAL A 138 7.65 -0.95 9.06
CA VAL A 138 7.53 -1.21 10.50
C VAL A 138 6.41 -2.23 10.70
N GLN A 139 6.70 -3.29 11.43
CA GLN A 139 5.75 -4.38 11.63
C GLN A 139 4.90 -4.09 12.85
N THR A 140 3.66 -3.68 12.64
CA THR A 140 2.72 -3.39 13.74
C THR A 140 1.84 -4.59 14.10
N LEU A 141 1.56 -5.49 13.14
CA LEU A 141 0.78 -6.72 13.38
C LEU A 141 1.64 -8.00 13.36
N GLY A 142 1.72 -8.67 14.51
CA GLY A 142 2.38 -9.97 14.65
C GLY A 142 3.91 -9.95 14.55
N GLY A 143 4.53 -8.76 14.53
CA GLY A 143 5.97 -8.60 14.66
C GLY A 143 6.45 -8.89 16.08
N SER A 144 7.59 -9.55 16.24
CA SER A 144 8.28 -9.56 17.53
C SER A 144 8.80 -8.16 17.86
N ALA A 145 8.70 -7.75 19.12
CA ALA A 145 9.30 -6.52 19.64
C ALA A 145 10.83 -6.61 19.60
N MET A 146 11.43 -6.56 18.40
CA MET A 146 12.84 -6.34 18.22
C MET A 146 13.00 -5.04 17.46
N THR A 147 13.47 -4.03 18.19
CA THR A 147 13.99 -2.77 17.69
C THR A 147 14.80 -3.00 16.42
N LYS A 148 14.35 -2.43 15.30
CA LYS A 148 15.14 -2.31 14.07
C LYS A 148 16.48 -1.67 14.44
N ARG A 149 17.57 -2.46 14.42
CA ARG A 149 18.93 -1.91 14.43
C ARG A 149 19.06 -1.08 13.17
N THR A 150 19.04 0.23 13.33
CA THR A 150 19.52 1.19 12.33
C THR A 150 20.88 0.72 11.83
N ARG A 151 20.96 0.36 10.54
CA ARG A 151 22.25 0.16 9.85
C ARG A 151 22.85 1.54 9.57
N GLY A 152 23.25 2.23 10.63
CA GLY A 152 24.12 3.40 10.57
C GLY A 152 25.57 2.96 10.71
N LYS A 153 26.41 3.32 9.74
CA LYS A 153 27.88 3.19 9.84
C LYS A 153 28.42 4.33 10.72
N SER A 154 29.16 3.98 11.78
CA SER A 154 30.27 4.73 12.46
C SER A 154 30.33 4.30 13.94
N SER A 155 31.30 3.46 14.31
CA SER A 155 32.59 3.78 14.95
C SER A 155 32.52 3.97 16.48
N HIS A 156 33.14 3.02 17.18
CA HIS A 156 33.76 3.11 18.51
C HIS A 156 33.10 3.96 19.60
N ALA A 157 32.43 3.30 20.56
CA ALA A 157 32.73 3.39 22.00
C ALA A 157 31.74 2.52 22.81
N LEU A 158 32.19 2.10 24.00
CA LEU A 158 31.45 1.38 25.03
C LEU A 158 31.25 -0.14 24.85
N ARG A 159 32.40 -0.84 24.87
CA ARG A 159 32.49 -2.15 25.52
C ARG A 159 32.20 -1.98 27.02
N GLN A 160 31.58 -3.03 27.60
CA GLN A 160 31.34 -3.29 29.03
C GLN A 160 30.04 -2.72 29.62
N ARG A 161 28.97 -3.52 29.52
CA ARG A 161 28.14 -4.01 30.65
C ARG A 161 26.84 -4.60 30.11
N THR A 162 26.86 -5.89 29.75
CA THR A 162 25.62 -6.70 29.57
C THR A 162 25.98 -8.19 29.42
N ALA A 163 26.77 -8.70 30.37
CA ALA A 163 27.06 -10.13 30.48
C ALA A 163 26.21 -10.79 31.60
N GLN A 164 24.97 -10.35 31.82
CA GLN A 164 24.06 -10.94 32.83
C GLN A 164 22.55 -10.83 32.50
N VAL A 165 22.16 -10.78 31.23
CA VAL A 165 20.73 -10.99 30.83
C VAL A 165 20.61 -12.08 29.75
N GLN A 166 21.70 -12.83 29.52
CA GLN A 166 21.80 -13.85 28.49
C GLN A 166 21.48 -15.24 29.06
N GLN A 167 20.38 -15.38 29.80
CA GLN A 167 19.99 -16.70 30.35
C GLN A 167 18.48 -16.92 30.58
N GLN A 168 17.58 -16.09 30.04
CA GLN A 168 16.13 -16.26 30.30
C GLN A 168 15.17 -16.28 29.09
N THR A 169 15.65 -16.54 27.87
CA THR A 169 14.75 -16.78 26.72
C THR A 169 15.15 -17.94 25.81
N ARG A 170 15.90 -18.92 26.35
CA ARG A 170 15.99 -20.26 25.73
C ARG A 170 14.76 -21.08 26.14
N GLY A 171 13.62 -20.80 25.53
CA GLY A 171 12.41 -21.54 25.85
C GLY A 171 11.12 -20.96 25.30
N LYS A 172 11.03 -20.68 23.99
CA LYS A 172 9.73 -20.71 23.31
C LYS A 172 9.87 -21.54 22.04
N ALA A 173 9.11 -22.63 22.02
CA ALA A 173 9.05 -23.62 20.97
C ALA A 173 8.82 -23.01 19.58
N ALA A 174 9.23 -23.74 18.55
CA ALA A 174 9.01 -23.47 17.14
C ALA A 174 7.52 -23.54 16.74
N GLY A 175 6.67 -22.73 17.38
CA GLY A 175 5.35 -22.41 16.89
C GLY A 175 5.47 -21.38 15.75
N LEU A 176 4.66 -21.53 14.71
CA LEU A 176 4.55 -20.57 13.61
C LEU A 176 4.57 -19.12 14.15
N ASP A 177 5.57 -18.35 13.70
CA ASP A 177 5.72 -16.92 14.02
C ASP A 177 4.36 -16.22 13.89
N MET A 178 4.00 -15.36 14.85
CA MET A 178 2.68 -14.72 14.91
C MET A 178 2.36 -14.00 13.60
N ARG A 179 3.38 -13.43 12.95
CA ARG A 179 3.30 -12.88 11.59
C ARG A 179 2.79 -13.87 10.57
N THR A 180 3.26 -15.12 10.60
CA THR A 180 2.80 -16.17 9.68
C THR A 180 1.32 -16.46 9.91
N LYS A 181 0.86 -16.42 11.17
CA LYS A 181 -0.58 -16.56 11.49
C LYS A 181 -1.40 -15.40 10.93
N VAL A 182 -0.95 -14.15 11.10
CA VAL A 182 -1.59 -12.95 10.53
C VAL A 182 -1.66 -13.05 9.00
N ARG A 183 -0.55 -13.37 8.33
CA ARG A 183 -0.53 -13.54 6.86
C ARG A 183 -1.45 -14.65 6.40
N ARG A 184 -1.53 -15.77 7.13
CA ARG A 184 -2.45 -16.87 6.82
C ARG A 184 -3.90 -16.43 6.97
N LYS A 185 -4.24 -15.70 8.03
CA LYS A 185 -5.58 -15.17 8.29
C LYS A 185 -5.99 -14.15 7.24
N SER A 186 -5.13 -13.18 6.92
CA SER A 186 -5.36 -12.19 5.86
C SER A 186 -5.60 -12.86 4.49
N ARG A 187 -4.89 -13.95 4.16
CA ARG A 187 -5.16 -14.73 2.94
C ARG A 187 -6.53 -15.42 2.95
N VAL A 188 -7.02 -15.86 4.11
CA VAL A 188 -8.37 -16.45 4.24
C VAL A 188 -9.42 -15.36 4.03
N GLU A 189 -9.26 -14.23 4.72
CA GLU A 189 -10.15 -13.07 4.60
C GLU A 189 -10.26 -12.56 3.16
N LEU A 190 -9.12 -12.42 2.45
CA LEU A 190 -9.12 -12.00 1.05
C LEU A 190 -9.86 -13.00 0.15
N ARG A 191 -9.74 -14.32 0.42
CA ARG A 191 -10.51 -15.33 -0.34
C ARG A 191 -12.01 -15.20 -0.09
N ASP A 192 -12.42 -14.95 1.15
CA ASP A 192 -13.84 -14.80 1.47
C ASP A 192 -14.40 -13.49 0.91
N PHE A 193 -13.61 -12.40 0.95
CA PHE A 193 -13.91 -11.17 0.22
C PHE A 193 -14.10 -11.42 -1.28
N GLN A 194 -13.18 -12.15 -1.92
CA GLN A 194 -13.25 -12.45 -3.35
C GLN A 194 -14.50 -13.27 -3.71
N LYS A 195 -14.88 -14.28 -2.90
CA LYS A 195 -16.13 -15.03 -3.09
C LYS A 195 -17.36 -14.11 -2.99
N ARG A 196 -17.38 -13.18 -2.04
CA ARG A 196 -18.47 -12.23 -1.87
C ARG A 196 -18.54 -11.25 -3.04
N TRP A 197 -17.40 -10.76 -3.53
CA TRP A 197 -17.30 -9.94 -4.73
C TRP A 197 -17.86 -10.66 -5.95
N GLU A 198 -17.39 -11.88 -6.23
CA GLU A 198 -17.84 -12.69 -7.38
C GLU A 198 -19.33 -13.03 -7.31
N ARG A 199 -19.83 -13.31 -6.10
CA ARG A 199 -21.26 -13.53 -5.87
C ARG A 199 -22.07 -12.27 -6.18
N ALA A 200 -21.67 -11.12 -5.64
CA ALA A 200 -22.36 -9.84 -5.88
C ALA A 200 -22.38 -9.49 -7.37
N ALA A 201 -21.24 -9.59 -8.05
CA ALA A 201 -21.11 -9.37 -9.49
C ALA A 201 -22.00 -10.30 -10.33
N ARG A 202 -22.17 -11.56 -9.90
CA ARG A 202 -23.03 -12.53 -10.61
C ARG A 202 -24.52 -12.32 -10.33
N GLU A 203 -24.88 -11.92 -9.11
CA GLU A 203 -26.27 -11.73 -8.70
C GLU A 203 -26.86 -10.41 -9.21
N ASP A 204 -26.04 -9.38 -9.40
CA ASP A 204 -26.44 -8.13 -10.05
C ASP A 204 -26.51 -8.29 -11.58
N ARG A 205 -27.71 -8.58 -12.08
CA ARG A 205 -27.96 -8.77 -13.53
C ARG A 205 -27.74 -7.52 -14.37
N THR A 206 -27.67 -6.34 -13.75
CA THR A 206 -27.46 -5.07 -14.45
C THR A 206 -26.00 -4.61 -14.42
N TRP A 207 -25.17 -5.28 -13.61
CA TRP A 207 -23.76 -4.97 -13.51
C TRP A 207 -22.99 -5.53 -14.70
N VAL A 208 -22.18 -4.68 -15.33
CA VAL A 208 -21.23 -5.03 -16.38
C VAL A 208 -19.86 -4.60 -15.88
N ASP A 209 -18.87 -5.50 -15.95
CA ASP A 209 -17.49 -5.15 -15.58
C ASP A 209 -16.99 -4.02 -16.50
N PRO A 210 -16.67 -2.83 -15.96
CA PRO A 210 -16.16 -1.74 -16.78
C PRO A 210 -14.70 -1.93 -17.22
N PHE A 211 -14.02 -3.04 -16.88
CA PHE A 211 -12.59 -3.27 -17.16
C PHE A 211 -12.25 -4.66 -17.71
#